data_AF-A0A4Q3J8I7-F1
#
_entry.id   AF-A0A4Q3J8I7-F1
#
_cell.length_a   1.000
_cell.length_b   1.000
_cell.length_c   1.000
_cell.angle_alpha   90.00
_cell.angle_beta   90.00
_cell.angle_gamma   90.00
#
_symmetry.space_group_name_H-M   'P 1'
#
loop_
_entity.id
_entity.type
_entity.pdbx_description
1 polymer ?
#
loop_
_entity_poly.entity_id
_entity_poly.type
_entity_poly.pdbx_seq_one_letter_code
_entity_poly.pdbx_strand_id
1 'polypeptide(L)'
;MSSRTAAARTSSWALPSSSPIASSGGALGAPVVRDLLAHPLGAVQAVGSEALLSGPTAPPDEAIGLLLGSGHDEVRAAAVRLLKRLPDAELVRRPRIIARLLAHAQVDLRTAGRELGQRLTAADPSFGPALTGELVAALVRNLLPEGAGAWLLEVLLHDLALSLATLEGAAVIRLLRSRGKHAQELGGLLLIGRPELGATFTVDELAQLCHHEVLAVRQAAFALLQGDLPRLQGDVMGAIRALDSPWDDARSWMAAVFREQLTADDLPIEVLVAIVDSVRPDIEALGRELLRRHFRDPDGATLMLQLSEHPAPGVQLMVTELFDRFAAGRPEQIRGLIPFFTMALGRVNRGRAVKQRVLAFLHAQAERD
;
A
#
# COMPACT_ATOMS: atom_id res chain seq x y z
N MET A 1 -32.53 37.05 -26.63
CA MET A 1 -32.25 38.47 -26.33
C MET A 1 -33.30 38.88 -25.31
N SER A 2 -33.03 39.22 -24.04
CA SER A 2 -31.99 40.07 -23.48
C SER A 2 -31.72 39.61 -22.03
N SER A 3 -30.48 39.28 -21.69
CA SER A 3 -29.55 40.06 -20.84
C SER A 3 -29.61 39.75 -19.34
N ARG A 4 -28.64 38.93 -18.92
CA ARG A 4 -28.06 38.84 -17.56
C ARG A 4 -27.65 40.21 -17.05
N THR A 5 -27.88 40.49 -15.77
CA THR A 5 -26.88 41.10 -14.90
C THR A 5 -27.19 40.72 -13.45
N ALA A 6 -26.46 39.72 -12.93
CA ALA A 6 -26.43 39.45 -11.50
C ALA A 6 -25.50 40.49 -10.86
N ALA A 7 -26.05 41.35 -10.00
CA ALA A 7 -25.26 42.32 -9.25
C ALA A 7 -24.29 41.58 -8.33
N ALA A 8 -22.98 41.76 -8.57
CA ALA A 8 -21.94 41.33 -7.64
C ALA A 8 -22.06 42.19 -6.38
N ARG A 9 -22.53 41.59 -5.27
CA ARG A 9 -22.49 42.22 -3.95
C ARG A 9 -21.03 42.51 -3.58
N THR A 10 -20.66 43.79 -3.51
CA THR A 10 -19.40 44.24 -2.96
C THR A 10 -19.42 44.03 -1.44
N SER A 11 -18.83 42.93 -0.98
CA SER A 11 -18.60 42.67 0.45
C SER A 11 -17.60 43.69 0.99
N SER A 12 -17.99 44.39 2.06
CA SER A 12 -17.11 45.34 2.76
C SER A 12 -16.88 44.84 4.20
N TRP A 13 -15.65 44.97 4.69
CA TRP A 13 -15.20 44.45 5.99
C TRP A 13 -14.79 45.62 6.90
N ALA A 14 -15.42 45.73 8.07
CA ALA A 14 -15.14 46.81 9.03
C ALA A 14 -13.87 46.52 9.85
N LEU A 15 -13.18 47.57 10.33
CA LEU A 15 -11.97 47.49 11.17
C LEU A 15 -12.30 47.70 12.68
N PRO A 16 -11.49 47.16 13.61
CA PRO A 16 -11.65 47.39 15.04
C PRO A 16 -11.23 48.80 15.45
N SER A 17 -11.97 49.42 16.40
CA SER A 17 -11.77 50.81 16.86
C SER A 17 -10.40 51.10 17.50
N SER A 18 -9.63 50.08 17.85
CA SER A 18 -8.27 50.18 18.41
C SER A 18 -7.17 50.23 17.35
N SER A 19 -7.49 50.03 16.07
CA SER A 19 -6.51 50.09 14.99
C SER A 19 -6.23 51.55 14.61
N PRO A 20 -4.97 51.98 14.40
CA PRO A 20 -4.64 53.37 14.02
C PRO A 20 -5.27 53.81 12.69
N ILE A 21 -5.86 52.87 11.92
CA ILE A 21 -6.57 53.11 10.66
C ILE A 21 -8.10 53.28 10.87
N ALA A 22 -8.62 52.87 12.03
CA ALA A 22 -10.06 52.91 12.34
C ALA A 22 -10.61 54.33 12.55
N SER A 23 -9.74 55.31 12.83
CA SER A 23 -10.12 56.72 12.94
C SER A 23 -10.63 57.34 11.63
N SER A 24 -10.56 56.60 10.50
CA SER A 24 -11.05 57.03 9.18
C SER A 24 -12.44 56.51 8.79
N GLY A 25 -13.14 55.73 9.64
CA GLY A 25 -14.58 55.40 9.51
C GLY A 25 -15.04 54.61 8.27
N GLY A 26 -14.13 54.24 7.35
CA GLY A 26 -14.46 53.51 6.13
C GLY A 26 -14.33 51.99 6.29
N ALA A 27 -15.35 51.25 5.86
CA ALA A 27 -15.24 49.80 5.73
C ALA A 27 -14.35 49.45 4.52
N LEU A 28 -13.39 48.54 4.71
CA LEU A 28 -12.43 48.17 3.66
C LEU A 28 -13.14 47.37 2.56
N GLY A 29 -12.87 47.73 1.31
CA GLY A 29 -13.33 46.97 0.16
C GLY A 29 -12.62 45.63 0.04
N ALA A 30 -13.27 44.65 -0.57
CA ALA A 30 -12.70 43.32 -0.70
C ALA A 30 -11.31 43.23 -1.38
N PRO A 31 -11.03 44.01 -2.43
CA PRO A 31 -9.69 44.06 -3.04
C PRO A 31 -8.61 44.53 -2.06
N VAL A 32 -8.90 45.54 -1.25
CA VAL A 32 -7.93 46.10 -0.29
C VAL A 32 -7.56 45.07 0.77
N VAL A 33 -8.54 44.34 1.31
CA VAL A 33 -8.25 43.28 2.28
C VAL A 33 -7.44 42.16 1.64
N ARG A 34 -7.70 41.79 0.38
CA ARG A 34 -6.88 40.82 -0.34
C ARG A 34 -5.42 41.31 -0.46
N ASP A 35 -5.21 42.56 -0.83
CA ASP A 35 -3.87 43.16 -0.98
C ASP A 35 -3.13 43.18 0.36
N LEU A 36 -3.82 43.53 1.45
CA LEU A 36 -3.25 43.49 2.82
C LEU A 36 -2.82 42.07 3.20
N LEU A 37 -3.64 41.06 2.92
CA LEU A 37 -3.36 39.66 3.23
C LEU A 37 -2.24 39.05 2.37
N ALA A 38 -2.08 39.53 1.13
CA ALA A 38 -1.03 39.09 0.22
C ALA A 38 0.31 39.81 0.46
N HIS A 39 0.34 40.84 1.29
CA HIS A 39 1.53 41.65 1.52
C HIS A 39 2.65 40.84 2.22
N PRO A 40 3.95 41.01 1.87
CA PRO A 40 5.03 40.21 2.48
C PRO A 40 5.26 40.44 3.98
N LEU A 41 4.96 41.66 4.47
CA LEU A 41 5.15 42.03 5.88
C LEU A 41 3.99 41.52 6.76
N GLY A 42 4.31 40.78 7.82
CA GLY A 42 3.34 40.22 8.76
C GLY A 42 2.46 41.26 9.45
N ALA A 43 3.01 42.43 9.79
CA ALA A 43 2.23 43.53 10.38
C ALA A 43 1.11 44.04 9.45
N VAL A 44 1.33 44.02 8.12
CA VAL A 44 0.31 44.44 7.14
C VAL A 44 -0.75 43.36 6.99
N GLN A 45 -0.33 42.09 6.97
CA GLN A 45 -1.26 40.97 6.97
C GLN A 45 -2.11 40.94 8.26
N ALA A 46 -1.55 41.33 9.40
CA ALA A 46 -2.28 41.42 10.67
C ALA A 46 -3.45 42.42 10.58
N VAL A 47 -3.24 43.59 9.95
CA VAL A 47 -4.33 44.55 9.68
C VAL A 47 -5.43 43.93 8.81
N GLY A 48 -5.06 43.22 7.74
CA GLY A 48 -6.02 42.50 6.91
C GLY A 48 -6.77 41.41 7.69
N SER A 49 -6.08 40.71 8.58
CA SER A 49 -6.64 39.68 9.46
C SER A 49 -7.65 40.25 10.45
N GLU A 50 -7.33 41.40 11.06
CA GLU A 50 -8.21 42.13 11.97
C GLU A 50 -9.47 42.64 11.27
N ALA A 51 -9.36 43.10 10.02
CA ALA A 51 -10.49 43.50 9.20
C ALA A 51 -11.46 42.33 8.97
N LEU A 52 -10.93 41.15 8.64
CA LEU A 52 -11.76 39.95 8.51
C LEU A 52 -12.36 39.49 9.84
N LEU A 53 -11.59 39.59 10.93
CA LEU A 53 -12.06 39.30 12.28
C LEU A 53 -13.08 40.34 12.77
N SER A 54 -13.18 41.54 12.22
CA SER A 54 -14.19 42.52 12.65
C SER A 54 -15.38 42.59 11.68
N GLY A 55 -15.25 41.97 10.50
CA GLY A 55 -16.28 41.93 9.47
C GLY A 55 -17.52 41.12 9.87
N PRO A 56 -18.73 41.55 9.44
CA PRO A 56 -19.99 40.88 9.75
C PRO A 56 -20.29 39.68 8.84
N THR A 57 -19.49 39.47 7.79
CA THR A 57 -19.70 38.42 6.79
C THR A 57 -18.62 37.36 6.86
N ALA A 58 -18.98 36.12 6.54
CA ALA A 58 -18.02 35.04 6.42
C ALA A 58 -17.00 35.39 5.30
N PRO A 59 -15.69 35.30 5.56
CA PRO A 59 -14.68 35.60 4.56
C PRO A 59 -14.69 34.56 3.43
N PRO A 60 -14.26 34.91 2.22
CA PRO A 60 -14.10 33.95 1.13
C PRO A 60 -12.96 32.97 1.42
N ASP A 61 -13.04 31.77 0.84
CA ASP A 61 -12.03 30.72 1.01
C ASP A 61 -10.62 31.14 0.58
N GLU A 62 -10.52 32.01 -0.43
CA GLU A 62 -9.24 32.59 -0.85
C GLU A 62 -8.57 33.36 0.29
N ALA A 63 -9.32 34.21 0.99
CA ALA A 63 -8.77 35.02 2.07
C ALA A 63 -8.36 34.16 3.27
N ILE A 64 -9.14 33.12 3.59
CA ILE A 64 -8.74 32.13 4.61
C ILE A 64 -7.48 31.39 4.17
N GLY A 65 -7.37 31.04 2.88
CA GLY A 65 -6.20 30.41 2.30
C GLY A 65 -4.94 31.27 2.44
N LEU A 66 -5.03 32.57 2.18
CA LEU A 66 -3.92 33.52 2.37
C LEU A 66 -3.47 33.58 3.84
N LEU A 67 -4.42 33.62 4.78
CA LEU A 67 -4.11 33.61 6.21
C LEU A 67 -3.41 32.32 6.65
N LEU A 68 -3.92 31.16 6.22
CA LEU A 68 -3.35 29.86 6.57
C LEU A 68 -1.96 29.65 5.94
N GLY A 69 -1.75 30.18 4.73
CA GLY A 69 -0.47 30.10 4.00
C GLY A 69 0.57 31.14 4.43
N SER A 70 0.27 32.00 5.41
CA SER A 70 1.20 33.04 5.85
C SER A 70 2.45 32.46 6.52
N GLY A 71 3.61 33.05 6.21
CA GLY A 71 4.86 32.78 6.91
C GLY A 71 4.87 33.24 8.37
N HIS A 72 3.90 34.04 8.81
CA HIS A 72 3.86 34.67 10.13
C HIS A 72 2.86 33.98 11.06
N ASP A 73 3.33 33.54 12.23
CA ASP A 73 2.57 32.74 13.19
C ASP A 73 1.29 33.44 13.68
N GLU A 74 1.38 34.74 13.97
CA GLU A 74 0.25 35.55 14.43
C GLU A 74 -0.89 35.61 13.40
N VAL A 75 -0.55 35.66 12.11
CA VAL A 75 -1.51 35.70 11.01
C VAL A 75 -2.21 34.34 10.86
N ARG A 76 -1.46 33.24 10.97
CA ARG A 76 -2.05 31.89 10.98
C ARG A 76 -2.95 31.67 12.20
N ALA A 77 -2.55 32.18 13.37
CA ALA A 77 -3.39 32.15 14.57
C ALA A 77 -4.67 32.97 14.39
N ALA A 78 -4.62 34.10 13.69
CA ALA A 78 -5.80 34.86 13.31
C ALA A 78 -6.75 34.05 12.40
N ALA A 79 -6.22 33.25 11.46
CA ALA A 79 -7.00 32.32 10.66
C ALA A 79 -7.79 31.33 11.51
N VAL A 80 -7.15 30.71 12.51
CA VAL A 80 -7.80 29.77 13.42
C VAL A 80 -8.88 30.45 14.25
N ARG A 81 -8.60 31.64 14.81
CA ARG A 81 -9.60 32.42 15.57
C ARG A 81 -10.81 32.76 14.70
N LEU A 82 -10.58 33.15 13.46
CA LEU A 82 -11.61 33.46 12.49
C LEU A 82 -12.50 32.24 12.23
N LEU A 83 -11.90 31.07 11.98
CA LEU A 83 -12.63 29.83 11.75
C LEU A 83 -13.40 29.37 12.99
N LYS A 84 -12.81 29.42 14.18
CA LYS A 84 -13.49 29.04 15.43
C LYS A 84 -14.76 29.86 15.70
N ARG A 85 -14.82 31.09 15.20
CA ARG A 85 -15.97 32.00 15.34
C ARG A 85 -17.07 31.79 14.30
N LEU A 86 -16.75 31.20 13.14
CA LEU A 86 -17.78 30.97 12.11
C LEU A 86 -18.83 29.96 12.63
N PRO A 87 -20.12 30.16 12.31
CA PRO A 87 -21.16 29.20 12.61
C PRO A 87 -20.89 27.86 11.91
N ASP A 88 -21.24 26.75 12.57
CA ASP A 88 -21.02 25.42 12.01
C ASP A 88 -21.72 25.25 10.65
N ALA A 89 -22.92 25.83 10.48
CA ALA A 89 -23.67 25.84 9.22
C ALA A 89 -22.90 26.43 8.02
N GLU A 90 -21.94 27.32 8.27
CA GLU A 90 -21.06 27.88 7.24
C GLU A 90 -19.81 27.02 7.04
N LEU A 91 -19.23 26.50 8.14
CA LEU A 91 -18.02 25.69 8.10
C LEU A 91 -18.24 24.31 7.46
N VAL A 92 -19.42 23.69 7.66
CA VAL A 92 -19.74 22.39 7.03
C VAL A 92 -19.72 22.46 5.51
N ARG A 93 -19.92 23.66 4.93
CA ARG A 93 -19.83 23.88 3.48
C ARG A 93 -18.39 24.01 2.97
N ARG A 94 -17.40 23.97 3.86
CA ARG A 94 -15.99 24.26 3.56
C ARG A 94 -15.03 23.13 4.01
N PRO A 95 -15.29 21.84 3.67
CA PRO A 95 -14.43 20.72 4.08
C PRO A 95 -12.97 20.88 3.62
N ARG A 96 -12.74 21.53 2.47
CA ARG A 96 -11.40 21.83 1.95
C ARG A 96 -10.56 22.70 2.89
N ILE A 97 -11.18 23.64 3.59
CA ILE A 97 -10.45 24.49 4.53
C ILE A 97 -10.01 23.68 5.75
N ILE A 98 -10.90 22.83 6.29
CA ILE A 98 -10.56 21.95 7.41
C ILE A 98 -9.49 20.92 7.00
N ALA A 99 -9.61 20.36 5.80
CA ALA A 99 -8.59 19.48 5.24
C ALA A 99 -7.22 20.16 5.11
N ARG A 100 -7.17 21.44 4.71
CA ARG A 100 -5.93 22.23 4.65
C ARG A 100 -5.28 22.41 6.03
N LEU A 101 -6.07 22.63 7.09
CA LEU A 101 -5.56 22.70 8.47
C LEU A 101 -4.97 21.35 8.89
N LEU A 102 -5.70 20.26 8.67
CA LEU A 102 -5.27 18.90 9.01
C LEU A 102 -4.01 18.46 8.25
N ALA A 103 -3.80 18.98 7.04
CA ALA A 103 -2.63 18.71 6.20
C ALA A 103 -1.49 19.74 6.39
N HIS A 104 -1.62 20.68 7.32
CA HIS A 104 -0.67 21.78 7.46
C HIS A 104 0.68 21.34 8.05
N ALA A 105 1.77 22.03 7.71
CA ALA A 105 3.11 21.73 8.22
C ALA A 105 3.24 21.94 9.75
N GLN A 106 2.59 22.99 10.25
CA GLN A 106 2.57 23.34 11.67
C GLN A 106 1.59 22.47 12.48
N VAL A 107 2.08 21.90 13.60
CA VAL A 107 1.32 21.00 14.48
C VAL A 107 0.07 21.68 15.05
N ASP A 108 0.20 22.91 15.55
CA ASP A 108 -0.92 23.63 16.18
C ASP A 108 -2.12 23.83 15.23
N LEU A 109 -1.82 24.02 13.94
CA LEU A 109 -2.86 24.13 12.92
C LEU A 109 -3.53 22.78 12.63
N ARG A 110 -2.77 21.69 12.66
CA ARG A 110 -3.35 20.34 12.55
C ARG A 110 -4.24 20.01 13.74
N THR A 111 -3.81 20.35 14.96
CA THR A 111 -4.60 20.20 16.19
C THR A 111 -5.90 21.01 16.12
N ALA A 112 -5.82 22.29 15.74
CA ALA A 112 -7.01 23.12 15.55
C ALA A 112 -7.93 22.58 14.45
N GLY A 113 -7.37 22.05 13.37
CA GLY A 113 -8.12 21.37 12.31
C GLY A 113 -8.87 20.13 12.81
N ARG A 114 -8.25 19.34 13.70
CA ARG A 114 -8.85 18.15 14.30
C ARG A 114 -10.02 18.50 15.22
N GLU A 115 -9.84 19.49 16.10
CA GLU A 115 -10.91 20.00 16.97
C GLU A 115 -12.12 20.49 16.15
N LEU A 116 -11.88 21.30 15.12
CA LEU A 116 -12.94 21.78 14.23
C LEU A 116 -13.58 20.63 13.46
N GLY A 117 -12.77 19.70 12.94
CA GLY A 117 -13.25 18.51 12.24
C GLY A 117 -14.24 17.73 13.10
N GLN A 118 -13.84 17.33 14.31
CA GLN A 118 -14.66 16.59 15.27
C GLN A 118 -15.96 17.32 15.62
N ARG A 119 -15.89 18.64 15.86
CA ARG A 119 -17.08 19.46 16.12
C ARG A 119 -18.07 19.41 14.95
N LEU A 120 -17.57 19.54 13.73
CA LEU A 120 -18.39 19.60 12.52
C LEU A 120 -18.97 18.23 12.13
N THR A 121 -18.24 17.13 12.33
CA THR A 121 -18.80 15.78 12.12
C THR A 121 -19.90 15.46 13.13
N ALA A 122 -19.80 15.96 14.36
CA ALA A 122 -20.87 15.82 15.35
C ALA A 122 -22.10 16.67 15.02
N ALA A 123 -21.90 17.85 14.42
CA ALA A 123 -22.98 18.76 14.06
C ALA A 123 -23.71 18.38 12.77
N ASP A 124 -23.01 17.82 11.78
CA ASP A 124 -23.57 17.46 10.47
C ASP A 124 -23.03 16.11 9.96
N PRO A 125 -23.87 15.06 9.88
CA PRO A 125 -23.47 13.74 9.41
C PRO A 125 -22.92 13.71 7.97
N SER A 126 -23.28 14.67 7.13
CA SER A 126 -22.78 14.76 5.75
C SER A 126 -21.35 15.30 5.65
N PHE A 127 -20.87 15.96 6.70
CA PHE A 127 -19.54 16.58 6.72
C PHE A 127 -18.41 15.55 6.75
N GLY A 128 -18.57 14.46 7.50
CA GLY A 128 -17.58 13.40 7.62
C GLY A 128 -17.15 12.81 6.27
N PRO A 129 -18.08 12.31 5.43
CA PRO A 129 -17.76 11.82 4.10
C PRO A 129 -17.07 12.87 3.20
N ALA A 130 -17.51 14.13 3.25
CA ALA A 130 -16.90 15.20 2.47
C ALA A 130 -15.45 15.49 2.92
N LEU A 131 -15.21 15.53 4.23
CA LEU A 131 -13.87 15.70 4.78
C LEU A 131 -12.98 14.50 4.45
N THR A 132 -13.47 13.27 4.63
CA THR A 132 -12.76 12.04 4.24
C THR A 132 -12.32 12.09 2.78
N GLY A 133 -13.20 12.50 1.87
CA GLY A 133 -12.87 12.64 0.45
C GLY A 133 -11.70 13.60 0.19
N GLU A 134 -11.67 14.75 0.87
CA GLU A 134 -10.59 15.73 0.75
C GLU A 134 -9.26 15.24 1.33
N LEU A 135 -9.30 14.53 2.48
CA LEU A 135 -8.10 13.97 3.12
C LEU A 135 -7.53 12.80 2.30
N VAL A 136 -8.38 11.90 1.79
CA VAL A 136 -7.97 10.82 0.88
C VAL A 136 -7.34 11.42 -0.39
N ALA A 137 -7.94 12.46 -0.96
CA ALA A 137 -7.36 13.14 -2.13
C ALA A 137 -5.99 13.77 -1.81
N ALA A 138 -5.81 14.31 -0.59
CA ALA A 138 -4.52 14.85 -0.15
C ALA A 138 -3.44 13.77 -0.01
N LEU A 139 -3.78 12.62 0.60
CA LEU A 139 -2.89 11.46 0.70
C LEU A 139 -2.48 10.93 -0.69
N VAL A 140 -3.43 10.78 -1.61
CA VAL A 140 -3.18 10.30 -2.98
C VAL A 140 -2.28 11.26 -3.77
N ARG A 141 -2.46 12.58 -3.62
CA ARG A 141 -1.60 13.58 -4.28
C ARG A 141 -0.15 13.51 -3.80
N ASN A 142 0.09 13.05 -2.57
CA ASN A 142 1.42 12.91 -1.97
C ASN A 142 2.29 14.19 -2.03
N LEU A 143 1.66 15.34 -1.79
CA LEU A 143 2.31 16.66 -1.69
C LEU A 143 2.22 17.22 -0.26
N LEU A 144 2.25 16.31 0.73
CA LEU A 144 2.08 16.66 2.13
C LEU A 144 3.42 17.00 2.77
N PRO A 145 3.47 17.99 3.68
CA PRO A 145 4.63 18.23 4.51
C PRO A 145 5.01 17.00 5.35
N GLU A 146 6.25 16.98 5.83
CA GLU A 146 6.72 15.94 6.76
C GLU A 146 5.80 15.83 7.99
N GLY A 147 5.52 14.60 8.41
CA GLY A 147 4.62 14.30 9.53
C GLY A 147 3.12 14.47 9.24
N ALA A 148 2.72 15.26 8.24
CA ALA A 148 1.30 15.47 7.94
C ALA A 148 0.62 14.19 7.40
N GLY A 149 1.33 13.37 6.61
CA GLY A 149 0.78 12.09 6.12
C GLY A 149 0.38 11.12 7.24
N ALA A 150 1.24 10.93 8.24
CA ALA A 150 0.97 10.08 9.40
C ALA A 150 -0.19 10.65 10.23
N TRP A 151 -0.21 11.96 10.44
CA TRP A 151 -1.31 12.63 11.12
C TRP A 151 -2.66 12.43 10.42
N LEU A 152 -2.71 12.58 9.10
CA LEU A 152 -3.94 12.35 8.34
C LEU A 152 -4.41 10.91 8.43
N LEU A 153 -3.48 9.95 8.44
CA LEU A 153 -3.81 8.53 8.63
C LEU A 153 -4.48 8.32 9.99
N GLU A 154 -3.93 8.88 11.07
CA GLU A 154 -4.53 8.80 12.40
C GLU A 154 -5.95 9.38 12.46
N VAL A 155 -6.15 10.57 11.89
CA VAL A 155 -7.46 11.23 11.85
C VAL A 155 -8.47 10.40 11.06
N LEU A 156 -8.07 9.86 9.90
CA LEU A 156 -8.94 9.02 9.07
C LEU A 156 -9.35 7.73 9.79
N LEU A 157 -8.41 7.07 10.47
CA LEU A 157 -8.64 5.79 11.13
C LEU A 157 -9.41 5.91 12.45
N HIS A 158 -9.28 7.02 13.18
CA HIS A 158 -9.88 7.17 14.51
C HIS A 158 -11.08 8.12 14.54
N ASP A 159 -10.96 9.30 13.92
CA ASP A 159 -12.01 10.32 14.00
C ASP A 159 -13.05 10.16 12.89
N LEU A 160 -12.65 9.59 11.74
CA LEU A 160 -13.49 9.47 10.54
C LEU A 160 -13.75 8.02 10.13
N ALA A 161 -13.54 7.05 11.03
CA ALA A 161 -13.67 5.62 10.74
C ALA A 161 -15.01 5.24 10.09
N LEU A 162 -16.12 5.81 10.59
CA LEU A 162 -17.47 5.57 10.05
C LEU A 162 -17.61 6.09 8.61
N SER A 163 -17.07 7.28 8.33
CA SER A 163 -17.07 7.85 6.97
C SER A 163 -16.08 7.14 6.05
N LEU A 164 -15.00 6.59 6.59
CA LEU A 164 -14.04 5.80 5.84
C LEU A 164 -14.65 4.46 5.39
N ALA A 165 -15.51 3.86 6.22
CA ALA A 165 -16.22 2.63 5.89
C ALA A 165 -17.14 2.76 4.65
N THR A 166 -17.61 3.97 4.32
CA THR A 166 -18.46 4.23 3.14
C THR A 166 -17.67 4.58 1.89
N LEU A 167 -16.34 4.66 1.97
CA LEU A 167 -15.48 4.99 0.82
C LEU A 167 -15.68 3.96 -0.32
N GLU A 168 -15.72 4.39 -1.57
CA GLU A 168 -15.91 3.47 -2.70
C GLU A 168 -14.69 2.57 -2.93
N GLY A 169 -14.91 1.35 -3.45
CA GLY A 169 -13.84 0.41 -3.78
C GLY A 169 -12.78 1.00 -4.72
N ALA A 170 -13.19 1.74 -5.74
CA ALA A 170 -12.28 2.40 -6.68
C ALA A 170 -11.32 3.40 -5.99
N ALA A 171 -11.75 4.03 -4.89
CA ALA A 171 -10.89 4.90 -4.10
C ALA A 171 -9.87 4.13 -3.26
N VAL A 172 -10.23 2.95 -2.72
CA VAL A 172 -9.30 2.03 -2.05
C VAL A 172 -8.20 1.56 -3.02
N ILE A 173 -8.58 1.17 -4.24
CA ILE A 173 -7.61 0.78 -5.27
C ILE A 173 -6.68 1.96 -5.65
N ARG A 174 -7.21 3.17 -5.73
CA ARG A 174 -6.41 4.38 -5.99
C ARG A 174 -5.42 4.70 -4.87
N LEU A 175 -5.78 4.44 -3.61
CA LEU A 175 -4.89 4.57 -2.46
C LEU A 175 -3.72 3.58 -2.55
N LEU A 176 -4.01 2.30 -2.84
CA LEU A 176 -3.00 1.25 -3.04
C LEU A 176 -2.02 1.56 -4.17
N ARG A 177 -2.51 2.13 -5.28
CA ARG A 177 -1.68 2.49 -6.45
C ARG A 177 -1.00 3.86 -6.35
N SER A 178 -1.19 4.56 -5.23
CA SER A 178 -0.55 5.86 -5.03
C SER A 178 0.97 5.71 -4.81
N ARG A 179 1.70 6.83 -4.87
CA ARG A 179 3.14 6.88 -4.56
C ARG A 179 3.44 7.14 -3.09
N GLY A 180 2.42 7.47 -2.28
CA GLY A 180 2.60 7.87 -0.89
C GLY A 180 2.45 6.70 0.06
N LYS A 181 3.45 6.46 0.91
CA LYS A 181 3.43 5.36 1.89
C LYS A 181 2.17 5.32 2.75
N HIS A 182 1.76 6.47 3.30
CA HIS A 182 0.56 6.58 4.15
C HIS A 182 -0.75 6.34 3.38
N ALA A 183 -0.77 6.68 2.09
CA ALA A 183 -1.92 6.41 1.22
C ALA A 183 -2.01 4.91 0.91
N GLN A 184 -0.87 4.27 0.58
CA GLN A 184 -0.80 2.83 0.40
C GLN A 184 -1.15 2.06 1.69
N GLU A 185 -0.70 2.55 2.84
CA GLU A 185 -1.02 2.00 4.16
C GLU A 185 -2.52 2.05 4.45
N LEU A 186 -3.16 3.21 4.25
CA LEU A 186 -4.61 3.32 4.33
C LEU A 186 -5.31 2.36 3.35
N GLY A 187 -4.81 2.27 2.12
CA GLY A 187 -5.33 1.36 1.10
C GLY A 187 -5.26 -0.10 1.54
N GLY A 188 -4.14 -0.54 2.10
CA GLY A 188 -3.95 -1.91 2.62
C GLY A 188 -4.88 -2.21 3.79
N LEU A 189 -4.95 -1.30 4.76
CA LEU A 189 -5.85 -1.45 5.92
C LEU A 189 -7.33 -1.57 5.50
N LEU A 190 -7.75 -0.78 4.51
CA LEU A 190 -9.12 -0.83 4.00
C LEU A 190 -9.39 -2.08 3.16
N LEU A 191 -8.38 -2.57 2.43
CA LEU A 191 -8.51 -3.76 1.61
C LEU A 191 -8.72 -5.02 2.46
N ILE A 192 -8.09 -5.12 3.64
CA ILE A 192 -8.28 -6.25 4.58
C ILE A 192 -9.76 -6.43 4.95
N GLY A 193 -10.48 -5.33 5.19
CA GLY A 193 -11.89 -5.36 5.57
C GLY A 193 -12.87 -5.53 4.42
N ARG A 194 -12.37 -5.74 3.19
CA ARG A 194 -13.17 -5.70 1.95
C ARG A 194 -12.80 -6.84 0.99
N PRO A 195 -13.08 -8.10 1.37
CA PRO A 195 -12.74 -9.26 0.56
C PRO A 195 -13.37 -9.23 -0.84
N GLU A 196 -14.51 -8.56 -1.01
CA GLU A 196 -15.16 -8.39 -2.32
C GLU A 196 -14.30 -7.66 -3.35
N LEU A 197 -13.35 -6.81 -2.91
CA LEU A 197 -12.40 -6.15 -3.80
C LEU A 197 -11.31 -7.10 -4.29
N GLY A 198 -11.14 -8.26 -3.65
CA GLY A 198 -10.20 -9.30 -4.08
C GLY A 198 -10.48 -9.83 -5.49
N ALA A 199 -11.73 -9.74 -5.97
CA ALA A 199 -12.11 -10.09 -7.33
C ALA A 199 -11.51 -9.15 -8.40
N THR A 200 -10.99 -7.99 -8.01
CA THR A 200 -10.33 -7.04 -8.92
C THR A 200 -8.87 -7.37 -9.21
N PHE A 201 -8.32 -8.39 -8.53
CA PHE A 201 -6.93 -8.83 -8.66
C PHE A 201 -6.87 -10.28 -9.11
N THR A 202 -5.94 -10.57 -10.00
CA THR A 202 -5.47 -11.93 -10.28
C THR A 202 -4.66 -12.49 -9.10
N VAL A 203 -4.42 -13.81 -9.07
CA VAL A 203 -3.56 -14.42 -8.03
C VAL A 203 -2.12 -13.91 -8.15
N ASP A 204 -1.61 -13.77 -9.37
CA ASP A 204 -0.29 -13.17 -9.64
C ASP A 204 -0.18 -11.72 -9.11
N GLU A 205 -1.20 -10.87 -9.34
CA GLU A 205 -1.23 -9.50 -8.79
C GLU A 205 -1.27 -9.50 -7.26
N LEU A 206 -2.03 -10.40 -6.63
CA LEU A 206 -2.02 -10.54 -5.18
C LEU A 206 -0.66 -11.02 -4.66
N ALA A 207 -0.03 -11.98 -5.34
CA ALA A 207 1.33 -12.41 -5.01
C ALA A 207 2.33 -11.26 -5.14
N GLN A 208 2.16 -10.36 -6.11
CA GLN A 208 2.97 -9.16 -6.24
C GLN A 208 2.75 -8.16 -5.09
N LEU A 209 1.54 -8.06 -4.53
CA LEU A 209 1.29 -7.26 -3.33
C LEU A 209 2.05 -7.80 -2.10
N CYS A 210 2.37 -9.10 -2.05
CA CYS A 210 3.23 -9.67 -1.00
C CYS A 210 4.68 -9.16 -1.04
N HIS A 211 5.11 -8.51 -2.13
CA HIS A 211 6.43 -7.88 -2.25
C HIS A 211 6.44 -6.41 -1.81
N HIS A 212 5.27 -5.84 -1.53
CA HIS A 212 5.10 -4.43 -1.27
C HIS A 212 5.80 -3.99 0.03
N GLU A 213 6.39 -2.79 0.05
CA GLU A 213 7.16 -2.28 1.20
C GLU A 213 6.30 -2.00 2.45
N VAL A 214 5.04 -1.62 2.22
CA VAL A 214 4.07 -1.35 3.29
C VAL A 214 3.47 -2.65 3.81
N LEU A 215 3.68 -2.92 5.10
CA LEU A 215 3.19 -4.11 5.81
C LEU A 215 1.67 -4.33 5.64
N ALA A 216 0.86 -3.28 5.81
CA ALA A 216 -0.59 -3.37 5.68
C ALA A 216 -1.04 -3.84 4.29
N VAL A 217 -0.29 -3.52 3.24
CA VAL A 217 -0.59 -3.99 1.87
C VAL A 217 -0.29 -5.48 1.73
N ARG A 218 0.83 -5.95 2.30
CA ARG A 218 1.15 -7.39 2.32
C ARG A 218 0.11 -8.19 3.10
N GLN A 219 -0.28 -7.70 4.28
CA GLN A 219 -1.31 -8.32 5.11
C GLN A 219 -2.67 -8.37 4.40
N ALA A 220 -3.01 -7.35 3.62
CA ALA A 220 -4.20 -7.38 2.77
C ALA A 220 -4.13 -8.48 1.71
N ALA A 221 -2.98 -8.64 1.05
CA ALA A 221 -2.78 -9.71 0.08
C ALA A 221 -2.95 -11.10 0.72
N PHE A 222 -2.39 -11.29 1.92
CA PHE A 222 -2.56 -12.55 2.67
C PHE A 222 -4.04 -12.82 2.96
N ALA A 223 -4.76 -11.83 3.47
CA ALA A 223 -6.18 -11.96 3.80
C ALA A 223 -7.03 -12.30 2.58
N LEU A 224 -6.76 -11.66 1.43
CA LEU A 224 -7.48 -11.92 0.19
C LEU A 224 -7.19 -13.31 -0.39
N LEU A 225 -5.94 -13.74 -0.41
CA LEU A 225 -5.55 -15.07 -0.86
C LEU A 225 -6.10 -16.16 0.07
N GLN A 226 -6.08 -15.93 1.39
CA GLN A 226 -6.64 -16.84 2.38
C GLN A 226 -8.17 -16.95 2.29
N GLY A 227 -8.84 -15.83 1.99
CA GLY A 227 -10.30 -15.76 1.86
C GLY A 227 -10.84 -16.46 0.61
N ASP A 228 -10.00 -16.71 -0.39
CA ASP A 228 -10.35 -17.37 -1.64
C ASP A 228 -9.30 -18.45 -2.02
N LEU A 229 -9.10 -19.39 -1.11
CA LEU A 229 -8.18 -20.51 -1.30
C LEU A 229 -8.46 -21.32 -2.58
N PRO A 230 -9.71 -21.60 -2.98
CA PRO A 230 -9.99 -22.29 -4.24
C PRO A 230 -9.42 -21.55 -5.47
N ARG A 231 -9.43 -20.22 -5.46
CA ARG A 231 -8.83 -19.42 -6.54
C ARG A 231 -7.31 -19.52 -6.53
N LEU A 232 -6.69 -19.52 -5.35
CA LEU A 232 -5.25 -19.77 -5.22
C LEU A 232 -4.89 -21.17 -5.73
N GLN A 233 -5.65 -22.20 -5.38
CA GLN A 233 -5.48 -23.58 -5.88
C GLN A 233 -5.63 -23.68 -7.40
N GLY A 234 -6.53 -22.88 -7.99
CA GLY A 234 -6.70 -22.80 -9.44
C GLY A 234 -5.54 -22.13 -10.18
N ASP A 235 -4.70 -21.33 -9.49
CA ASP A 235 -3.55 -20.62 -10.06
C ASP A 235 -2.35 -20.63 -9.08
N VAL A 236 -1.91 -21.84 -8.73
CA VAL A 236 -0.77 -22.00 -7.81
C VAL A 236 0.51 -21.42 -8.40
N MET A 237 0.70 -21.50 -9.72
CA MET A 237 1.86 -20.91 -10.41
C MET A 237 1.97 -19.40 -10.18
N GLY A 238 0.86 -18.65 -10.24
CA GLY A 238 0.84 -17.23 -9.87
C GLY A 238 1.20 -17.00 -8.41
N ALA A 239 0.77 -17.89 -7.51
CA ALA A 239 1.04 -17.78 -6.07
C ALA A 239 2.52 -18.02 -5.69
N ILE A 240 3.28 -18.83 -6.46
CA ILE A 240 4.70 -19.14 -6.17
C ILE A 240 5.53 -17.85 -6.03
N ARG A 241 5.22 -16.79 -6.80
CA ARG A 241 5.97 -15.53 -6.73
C ARG A 241 6.03 -14.95 -5.32
N ALA A 242 5.03 -15.18 -4.47
CA ALA A 242 5.03 -14.69 -3.10
C ALA A 242 6.11 -15.38 -2.22
N LEU A 243 6.53 -16.61 -2.56
CA LEU A 243 7.64 -17.31 -1.89
C LEU A 243 8.98 -16.61 -2.10
N ASP A 244 9.15 -15.84 -3.19
CA ASP A 244 10.39 -15.09 -3.44
C ASP A 244 10.40 -13.67 -2.85
N SER A 245 9.36 -13.30 -2.08
CA SER A 245 9.25 -11.96 -1.49
C SER A 245 10.50 -11.60 -0.66
N PRO A 246 11.00 -10.34 -0.74
CA PRO A 246 12.11 -9.91 0.12
C PRO A 246 11.72 -9.86 1.60
N TRP A 247 10.42 -9.91 1.93
CA TRP A 247 9.92 -9.79 3.30
C TRP A 247 9.66 -11.14 3.95
N ASP A 248 10.23 -11.34 5.15
CA ASP A 248 10.17 -12.62 5.87
C ASP A 248 8.75 -13.03 6.26
N ASP A 249 7.89 -12.05 6.58
CA ASP A 249 6.48 -12.27 6.89
C ASP A 249 5.72 -12.88 5.71
N ALA A 250 5.92 -12.35 4.50
CA ALA A 250 5.32 -12.84 3.28
C ALA A 250 5.78 -14.23 2.90
N ARG A 251 7.11 -14.48 2.96
CA ARG A 251 7.64 -15.81 2.67
C ARG A 251 7.17 -16.84 3.68
N SER A 252 7.21 -16.52 4.96
CA SER A 252 6.78 -17.44 6.03
C SER A 252 5.29 -17.76 5.91
N TRP A 253 4.47 -16.75 5.63
CA TRP A 253 3.03 -16.95 5.43
C TRP A 253 2.75 -17.83 4.21
N MET A 254 3.35 -17.54 3.04
CA MET A 254 3.10 -18.33 1.83
C MET A 254 3.66 -19.76 1.96
N ALA A 255 4.82 -19.93 2.60
CA ALA A 255 5.36 -21.26 2.90
C ALA A 255 4.42 -22.09 3.78
N ALA A 256 3.73 -21.46 4.74
CA ALA A 256 2.70 -22.13 5.55
C ALA A 256 1.49 -22.52 4.69
N VAL A 257 1.02 -21.66 3.78
CA VAL A 257 -0.07 -21.99 2.84
C VAL A 257 0.29 -23.23 2.02
N PHE A 258 1.47 -23.25 1.39
CA PHE A 258 1.92 -24.40 0.59
C PHE A 258 2.08 -25.68 1.41
N ARG A 259 2.46 -25.59 2.69
CA ARG A 259 2.66 -26.75 3.57
C ARG A 259 1.34 -27.29 4.15
N GLU A 260 0.40 -26.42 4.46
CA GLU A 260 -0.74 -26.76 5.33
C GLU A 260 -2.07 -26.76 4.59
N GLN A 261 -2.19 -26.00 3.50
CA GLN A 261 -3.46 -25.78 2.82
C GLN A 261 -3.49 -26.37 1.40
N LEU A 262 -2.32 -26.64 0.80
CA LEU A 262 -2.23 -27.30 -0.49
C LEU A 262 -2.01 -28.80 -0.33
N THR A 263 -2.63 -29.56 -1.22
CA THR A 263 -2.52 -31.01 -1.32
C THR A 263 -1.61 -31.40 -2.48
N ALA A 264 -1.38 -32.71 -2.65
CA ALA A 264 -0.63 -33.19 -3.81
C ALA A 264 -1.35 -32.88 -5.13
N ASP A 265 -2.69 -32.78 -5.14
CA ASP A 265 -3.47 -32.49 -6.35
C ASP A 265 -3.33 -31.02 -6.79
N ASP A 266 -3.11 -30.14 -5.82
CA ASP A 266 -2.91 -28.70 -6.07
C ASP A 266 -1.47 -28.37 -6.53
N LEU A 267 -0.54 -29.30 -6.35
CA LEU A 267 0.90 -29.11 -6.57
C LEU A 267 1.38 -29.97 -7.76
N PRO A 268 1.10 -29.54 -9.01
CA PRO A 268 1.64 -30.20 -10.18
C PRO A 268 3.16 -30.09 -10.22
N ILE A 269 3.78 -30.91 -11.05
CA ILE A 269 5.21 -31.13 -10.96
C ILE A 269 6.04 -29.89 -11.32
N GLU A 270 5.52 -29.08 -12.22
CA GLU A 270 6.11 -27.82 -12.65
C GLU A 270 6.19 -26.82 -11.48
N VAL A 271 5.19 -26.80 -10.59
CA VAL A 271 5.18 -25.97 -9.38
C VAL A 271 6.30 -26.43 -8.43
N LEU A 272 6.39 -27.74 -8.18
CA LEU A 272 7.36 -28.29 -7.24
C LEU A 272 8.81 -28.08 -7.71
N VAL A 273 9.06 -28.27 -9.01
CA VAL A 273 10.35 -27.97 -9.64
C VAL A 273 10.67 -26.49 -9.52
N ALA A 274 9.73 -25.59 -9.84
CA ALA A 274 9.94 -24.15 -9.72
C ALA A 274 10.31 -23.70 -8.29
N ILE A 275 9.72 -24.30 -7.26
CA ILE A 275 10.07 -23.99 -5.86
C ILE A 275 11.48 -24.51 -5.53
N VAL A 276 11.84 -25.70 -6.00
CA VAL A 276 13.20 -26.25 -5.81
C VAL A 276 14.26 -25.43 -6.52
N ASP A 277 13.95 -24.87 -7.68
CA ASP A 277 14.87 -24.05 -8.47
C ASP A 277 15.11 -22.65 -7.85
N SER A 278 14.45 -22.32 -6.73
CA SER A 278 14.67 -21.05 -6.05
C SER A 278 16.12 -20.92 -5.57
N VAL A 279 16.71 -19.76 -5.84
CA VAL A 279 18.06 -19.40 -5.35
C VAL A 279 18.09 -19.15 -3.84
N ARG A 280 16.91 -19.05 -3.20
CA ARG A 280 16.79 -18.80 -1.76
C ARG A 280 16.85 -20.13 -0.99
N PRO A 281 17.80 -20.33 -0.06
CA PRO A 281 17.95 -21.62 0.62
C PRO A 281 16.73 -22.06 1.44
N ASP A 282 15.96 -21.12 2.00
CA ASP A 282 14.71 -21.38 2.73
C ASP A 282 13.61 -21.92 1.81
N ILE A 283 13.51 -21.38 0.60
CA ILE A 283 12.51 -21.79 -0.40
C ILE A 283 12.93 -23.09 -1.11
N GLU A 284 14.22 -23.27 -1.44
CA GLU A 284 14.75 -24.55 -1.94
C GLU A 284 14.47 -25.68 -0.94
N ALA A 285 14.68 -25.42 0.36
CA ALA A 285 14.39 -26.38 1.41
C ALA A 285 12.89 -26.72 1.50
N LEU A 286 12.01 -25.74 1.36
CA LEU A 286 10.57 -25.95 1.25
C LEU A 286 10.22 -26.82 0.04
N GLY A 287 10.79 -26.54 -1.14
CA GLY A 287 10.55 -27.35 -2.35
C GLY A 287 10.93 -28.82 -2.14
N ARG A 288 12.09 -29.08 -1.53
CA ARG A 288 12.53 -30.45 -1.18
C ARG A 288 11.62 -31.09 -0.12
N GLU A 289 11.11 -30.33 0.83
CA GLU A 289 10.13 -30.81 1.82
C GLU A 289 8.83 -31.24 1.13
N LEU A 290 8.26 -30.37 0.29
CA LEU A 290 7.02 -30.61 -0.44
C LEU A 290 7.16 -31.79 -1.40
N LEU A 291 8.28 -31.91 -2.12
CA LEU A 291 8.54 -33.05 -2.98
C LEU A 291 8.54 -34.37 -2.21
N ARG A 292 9.17 -34.44 -1.03
CA ARG A 292 9.14 -35.67 -0.22
C ARG A 292 7.74 -36.01 0.27
N ARG A 293 6.93 -35.01 0.58
CA ARG A 293 5.58 -35.19 1.11
C ARG A 293 4.54 -35.55 0.05
N HIS A 294 4.66 -34.94 -1.14
CA HIS A 294 3.67 -35.03 -2.21
C HIS A 294 4.19 -35.81 -3.42
N PHE A 295 5.31 -36.52 -3.30
CA PHE A 295 5.87 -37.35 -4.36
C PHE A 295 4.84 -38.32 -4.93
N ARG A 296 4.74 -38.36 -6.26
CA ARG A 296 3.89 -39.28 -7.00
C ARG A 296 4.76 -40.12 -7.92
N ASP A 297 4.56 -41.43 -7.88
CA ASP A 297 5.30 -42.37 -8.71
C ASP A 297 5.23 -42.06 -10.21
N PRO A 298 4.06 -41.68 -10.80
CA PRO A 298 3.99 -41.33 -12.22
C PRO A 298 4.93 -40.19 -12.63
N ASP A 299 5.20 -39.24 -11.72
CA ASP A 299 6.01 -38.06 -12.01
C ASP A 299 7.51 -38.29 -11.81
N GLY A 300 7.89 -39.44 -11.23
CA GLY A 300 9.27 -39.70 -10.80
C GLY A 300 10.31 -39.64 -11.90
N ALA A 301 9.98 -40.10 -13.12
CA ALA A 301 10.90 -40.02 -14.27
C ALA A 301 11.09 -38.57 -14.74
N THR A 302 10.01 -37.80 -14.83
CA THR A 302 10.03 -36.39 -15.23
C THR A 302 10.82 -35.56 -14.22
N LEU A 303 10.52 -35.72 -12.93
CA LEU A 303 11.24 -35.09 -11.83
C LEU A 303 12.73 -35.36 -11.86
N MET A 304 13.09 -36.63 -11.99
CA MET A 304 14.48 -37.07 -12.01
C MET A 304 15.25 -36.36 -13.12
N LEU A 305 14.69 -36.30 -14.33
CA LEU A 305 15.32 -35.62 -15.45
C LEU A 305 15.41 -34.10 -15.24
N GLN A 306 14.31 -33.44 -14.89
CA GLN A 306 14.27 -31.98 -14.72
C GLN A 306 15.23 -31.51 -13.60
N LEU A 307 15.21 -32.18 -12.45
CA LEU A 307 16.07 -31.80 -11.31
C LEU A 307 17.52 -32.25 -11.48
N SER A 308 17.84 -33.12 -12.44
CA SER A 308 19.21 -33.55 -12.70
C SER A 308 20.10 -32.41 -13.22
N GLU A 309 19.51 -31.34 -13.74
CA GLU A 309 20.25 -30.15 -14.17
C GLU A 309 20.60 -29.21 -13.00
N HIS A 310 20.00 -29.43 -11.82
CA HIS A 310 20.12 -28.50 -10.70
C HIS A 310 21.53 -28.50 -10.07
N PRO A 311 22.12 -27.33 -9.78
CA PRO A 311 23.49 -27.24 -9.26
C PRO A 311 23.62 -27.60 -7.77
N ALA A 312 22.54 -27.47 -6.98
CA ALA A 312 22.59 -27.61 -5.53
C ALA A 312 22.84 -29.06 -5.08
N PRO A 313 23.84 -29.30 -4.20
CA PRO A 313 24.18 -30.66 -3.76
C PRO A 313 23.03 -31.44 -3.12
N GLY A 314 22.14 -30.74 -2.39
CA GLY A 314 20.97 -31.36 -1.75
C GLY A 314 19.97 -31.91 -2.76
N VAL A 315 19.72 -31.17 -3.84
CA VAL A 315 18.84 -31.60 -4.94
C VAL A 315 19.49 -32.73 -5.73
N GLN A 316 20.78 -32.62 -6.04
CA GLN A 316 21.53 -33.68 -6.73
C GLN A 316 21.50 -35.01 -5.97
N LEU A 317 21.65 -34.97 -4.64
CA LEU A 317 21.55 -36.16 -3.81
C LEU A 317 20.13 -36.76 -3.86
N MET A 318 19.10 -35.92 -3.83
CA MET A 318 17.70 -36.37 -3.95
C MET A 318 17.44 -37.04 -5.31
N VAL A 319 17.96 -36.48 -6.41
CA VAL A 319 17.83 -37.08 -7.75
C VAL A 319 18.42 -38.49 -7.80
N THR A 320 19.55 -38.73 -7.14
CA THR A 320 20.14 -40.09 -7.09
C THR A 320 19.24 -41.13 -6.41
N GLU A 321 18.30 -40.72 -5.56
CA GLU A 321 17.36 -41.62 -4.88
C GLU A 321 16.28 -42.14 -5.84
N LEU A 322 16.12 -41.50 -7.00
CA LEU A 322 15.14 -41.87 -8.02
C LEU A 322 15.70 -42.86 -9.05
N PHE A 323 17.03 -43.05 -9.13
CA PHE A 323 17.68 -43.84 -10.17
C PHE A 323 17.20 -45.29 -10.21
N ASP A 324 17.19 -45.97 -9.07
CA ASP A 324 16.84 -47.38 -9.01
C ASP A 324 15.39 -47.64 -9.46
N ARG A 325 14.48 -46.70 -9.18
CA ARG A 325 13.05 -46.83 -9.51
C ARG A 325 12.71 -46.34 -10.92
N PHE A 326 13.37 -45.29 -11.38
CA PHE A 326 12.93 -44.56 -12.59
C PHE A 326 13.92 -44.61 -13.76
N ALA A 327 15.20 -44.95 -13.53
CA ALA A 327 16.21 -45.10 -14.59
C ALA A 327 16.68 -46.55 -14.80
N ALA A 328 16.67 -47.38 -13.76
CA ALA A 328 17.23 -48.73 -13.85
C ALA A 328 16.54 -49.59 -14.93
N GLY A 329 17.34 -50.24 -15.78
CA GLY A 329 16.84 -51.06 -16.90
C GLY A 329 16.12 -50.27 -18.00
N ARG A 330 16.24 -48.94 -18.01
CA ARG A 330 15.58 -48.05 -18.99
C ARG A 330 16.63 -47.22 -19.74
N PRO A 331 17.17 -47.73 -20.87
CA PRO A 331 18.28 -47.11 -21.58
C PRO A 331 18.05 -45.63 -21.93
N GLU A 332 16.84 -45.25 -22.35
CA GLU A 332 16.53 -43.86 -22.70
C GLU A 332 16.60 -42.91 -21.49
N GLN A 333 16.16 -43.36 -20.31
CA GLN A 333 16.24 -42.58 -19.08
C GLN A 333 17.70 -42.42 -18.62
N ILE A 334 18.49 -43.50 -18.72
CA ILE A 334 19.93 -43.47 -18.41
C ILE A 334 20.66 -42.51 -19.36
N ARG A 335 20.34 -42.52 -20.66
CA ARG A 335 20.90 -41.57 -21.64
C ARG A 335 20.55 -40.13 -21.29
N GLY A 336 19.31 -39.86 -20.88
CA GLY A 336 18.89 -38.54 -20.41
C GLY A 336 19.71 -38.02 -19.23
N LEU A 337 20.27 -38.90 -18.40
CA LEU A 337 21.08 -38.56 -17.23
C LEU A 337 22.58 -38.37 -17.51
N ILE A 338 23.04 -38.56 -18.75
CA ILE A 338 24.46 -38.37 -19.13
C ILE A 338 25.01 -37.00 -18.71
N PRO A 339 24.30 -35.86 -18.91
CA PRO A 339 24.77 -34.56 -18.44
C PRO A 339 24.99 -34.53 -16.92
N PHE A 340 24.07 -35.11 -16.15
CA PHE A 340 24.19 -35.22 -14.70
C PHE A 340 25.39 -36.08 -14.29
N PHE A 341 25.58 -37.26 -14.89
CA PHE A 341 26.73 -38.11 -14.57
C PHE A 341 28.05 -37.42 -14.85
N THR A 342 28.16 -36.74 -15.99
CA THR A 342 29.36 -35.98 -16.38
C THR A 342 29.65 -34.88 -15.37
N MET A 343 28.64 -34.10 -15.00
CA MET A 343 28.75 -33.03 -14.01
C MET A 343 29.12 -33.58 -12.61
N ALA A 344 28.42 -34.62 -12.15
CA ALA A 344 28.61 -35.20 -10.83
C ALA A 344 30.00 -35.82 -10.67
N LEU A 345 30.49 -36.56 -11.68
CA LEU A 345 31.79 -37.21 -11.66
C LEU A 345 32.95 -36.23 -11.92
N GLY A 346 32.74 -35.22 -12.76
CA GLY A 346 33.75 -34.22 -13.13
C GLY A 346 34.15 -33.24 -12.02
N ARG A 347 33.34 -33.07 -10.97
CA ARG A 347 33.64 -32.14 -9.86
C ARG A 347 34.81 -32.62 -8.99
N VAL A 348 35.96 -31.93 -9.03
CA VAL A 348 37.14 -32.27 -8.21
C VAL A 348 36.90 -31.90 -6.73
N ASN A 349 37.25 -32.80 -5.80
CA ASN A 349 37.15 -32.60 -4.34
C ASN A 349 35.78 -32.18 -3.77
N ARG A 350 34.68 -32.42 -4.50
CA ARG A 350 33.30 -32.12 -4.04
C ARG A 350 32.35 -33.28 -4.38
N GLY A 351 31.23 -33.36 -3.64
CA GLY A 351 30.12 -34.25 -3.99
C GLY A 351 30.37 -35.75 -3.81
N ARG A 352 31.20 -36.15 -2.82
CA ARG A 352 31.60 -37.56 -2.61
C ARG A 352 30.41 -38.53 -2.57
N ALA A 353 29.35 -38.20 -1.84
CA ALA A 353 28.16 -39.03 -1.70
C ALA A 353 27.44 -39.23 -3.04
N VAL A 354 27.26 -38.16 -3.82
CA VAL A 354 26.63 -38.22 -5.15
C VAL A 354 27.48 -39.08 -6.09
N LYS A 355 28.81 -38.89 -6.10
CA LYS A 355 29.73 -39.71 -6.91
C LYS A 355 29.64 -41.20 -6.59
N GLN A 356 29.62 -41.54 -5.31
CA GLN A 356 29.50 -42.93 -4.87
C GLN A 356 28.17 -43.55 -5.35
N ARG A 357 27.05 -42.83 -5.20
CA ARG A 357 25.74 -43.30 -5.69
C ARG A 357 25.68 -43.44 -7.21
N VAL A 358 26.24 -42.49 -7.95
CA VAL A 358 26.32 -42.55 -9.42
C VAL A 358 27.15 -43.74 -9.89
N LEU A 359 28.35 -43.95 -9.34
CA LEU A 359 29.22 -45.07 -9.73
C LEU A 359 28.58 -46.42 -9.37
N ALA A 360 27.98 -46.53 -8.19
CA ALA A 360 27.27 -47.75 -7.78
C ALA A 360 26.10 -48.06 -8.72
N PHE A 361 25.30 -47.04 -9.07
CA PHE A 361 24.20 -47.20 -10.02
C PHE A 361 24.70 -47.65 -11.40
N LEU A 362 25.72 -46.99 -11.96
CA LEU A 362 26.26 -47.34 -13.28
C LEU A 362 26.87 -48.75 -13.31
N HIS A 363 27.58 -49.15 -12.26
CA HIS A 363 28.11 -50.52 -12.13
C HIS A 363 26.97 -51.54 -12.14
N ALA A 364 25.92 -51.31 -11.34
CA ALA A 364 24.76 -52.19 -11.28
C ALA A 364 23.98 -52.25 -12.61
N GLN A 365 24.01 -51.20 -13.44
CA GLN A 365 23.42 -51.27 -14.79
C GLN A 365 24.31 -52.06 -15.75
N ALA A 366 25.64 -51.90 -15.68
CA ALA A 366 26.57 -52.64 -16.52
C ALA A 366 26.57 -54.16 -16.27
N GLU A 367 26.24 -54.61 -15.06
CA GLU A 367 26.09 -56.04 -14.72
C GLU A 367 24.75 -56.63 -15.17
N ARG A 368 23.80 -55.81 -15.63
CA ARG A 368 22.47 -56.25 -16.10
C ARG A 368 22.40 -56.44 -17.62
N ASP A 369 23.32 -55.83 -18.35
CA ASP A 369 23.56 -56.06 -19.77
C ASP A 369 24.42 -57.32 -19.95
#